data_AF-A0A9X9A0S7-F1
#
_entry.id   AF-A0A9X9A0S7-F1
#
_cell.length_a   1.000
_cell.length_b   1.000
_cell.length_c   1.000
_cell.angle_alpha   90.00
_cell.angle_beta   90.00
_cell.angle_gamma   90.00
#
_symmetry.space_group_name_H-M   'P 1'
#
loop_
_entity.id
_entity.type
_entity.pdbx_description
1 polymer ?
#
loop_
_entity_poly.entity_id
_entity_poly.type
_entity_poly.pdbx_seq_one_letter_code
_entity_poly.pdbx_strand_id
1 'polypeptide(L)'
;NDWYIEIRARRIDNAHQLKEEINNRMKDVSDQSLHLYYSLLDFRYKYIVDNLNISKGCFDKVETFQIPNDNILTYYYHFFKAIHASTVGSYSI
;
A
#
# COMPACT_ATOMS: atom_id res chain seq x y z
N ASN A 1 4.27 7.67 10.28
CA ASN A 1 3.38 8.15 9.19
C ASN A 1 4.17 8.87 8.08
N ASP A 2 5.44 9.22 8.33
CA ASP A 2 6.29 9.99 7.42
C ASP A 2 6.45 9.36 6.04
N TRP A 3 6.54 8.03 5.97
CA TRP A 3 6.61 7.34 4.69
C TRP A 3 5.40 7.65 3.79
N TYR A 4 4.20 7.68 4.36
CA TYR A 4 3.00 8.02 3.60
C TYR A 4 2.99 9.50 3.15
N ILE A 5 3.54 10.41 3.96
CA ILE A 5 3.69 11.82 3.62
C ILE A 5 4.61 11.97 2.40
N GLU A 6 5.77 11.33 2.41
CA GLU A 6 6.74 11.40 1.32
C GLU A 6 6.20 10.75 0.03
N ILE A 7 5.48 9.63 0.14
CA ILE A 7 4.74 9.01 -0.98
C ILE A 7 3.75 10.00 -1.59
N ARG A 8 2.92 10.66 -0.78
CA ARG A 8 1.92 11.63 -1.27
C ARG A 8 2.57 12.86 -1.90
N ALA A 9 3.69 13.32 -1.34
CA ALA A 9 4.49 14.41 -1.87
C ALA A 9 5.29 14.01 -3.14
N ARG A 10 5.26 12.73 -3.53
CA ARG A 10 6.04 12.16 -4.65
C ARG A 10 7.55 12.37 -4.51
N ARG A 11 8.06 12.45 -3.28
CA ARG A 11 9.49 12.55 -2.99
C ARG A 11 10.07 11.13 -2.98
N ILE A 12 10.31 10.59 -4.19
CA ILE A 12 10.58 9.16 -4.38
C ILE A 12 11.84 8.69 -3.64
N ASP A 13 12.90 9.49 -3.66
CA ASP A 13 14.16 9.14 -2.98
C ASP A 13 13.97 9.02 -1.47
N ASN A 14 13.32 10.01 -0.84
CA ASN A 14 13.00 9.98 0.59
C ASN A 14 12.06 8.81 0.93
N ALA A 15 11.04 8.59 0.09
CA ALA A 15 10.11 7.48 0.28
C ALA A 15 10.80 6.12 0.14
N HIS A 16 11.81 6.01 -0.72
CA HIS A 16 12.62 4.80 -0.87
C HIS A 16 13.49 4.56 0.38
N GLN A 17 14.18 5.59 0.87
CA GLN A 17 14.99 5.49 2.10
C GLN A 17 14.14 5.05 3.30
N LEU A 18 12.98 5.69 3.51
CA LEU A 18 12.06 5.33 4.59
C LEU A 18 11.52 3.90 4.44
N LYS A 19 11.28 3.43 3.20
CA LYS A 19 10.86 2.05 2.95
C LYS A 19 11.92 1.06 3.42
N GLU A 20 13.19 1.28 3.10
CA GLU A 20 14.29 0.39 3.51
C GLU A 20 14.43 0.34 5.04
N GLU A 21 14.29 1.48 5.73
CA GLU A 21 14.27 1.51 7.19
C GLU A 21 13.10 0.72 7.78
N ILE A 22 11.89 0.90 7.23
CA ILE A 22 10.70 0.19 7.69
C ILE A 22 10.84 -1.31 7.43
N ASN A 23 11.37 -1.74 6.28
CA ASN A 23 11.61 -3.15 5.96
C ASN A 23 12.44 -3.85 7.04
N ASN A 24 13.46 -3.17 7.56
CA ASN A 24 14.29 -3.72 8.62
C ASN A 24 13.53 -3.83 9.94
N ARG A 25 12.69 -2.85 10.28
CA ARG A 25 11.88 -2.87 11.52
C ARG A 25 10.73 -3.88 11.46
N MET A 26 10.17 -4.12 10.28
CA MET A 26 9.03 -5.03 10.10
C MET A 26 9.38 -6.51 10.29
N LYS A 27 10.67 -6.88 10.33
CA LYS A 27 11.10 -8.27 10.55
C LYS A 27 10.65 -8.83 11.91
N ASP A 28 10.59 -7.98 12.92
CA ASP A 28 10.30 -8.37 14.30
C ASP A 28 8.85 -8.04 14.73
N VAL A 29 8.04 -7.49 13.82
CA VAL A 29 6.66 -7.09 14.11
C VAL A 29 5.73 -8.29 13.94
N SER A 30 4.93 -8.60 14.96
CA SER A 30 3.85 -9.60 14.88
C SER A 30 2.46 -9.00 14.65
N ASP A 31 2.30 -7.68 14.78
CA ASP A 31 1.01 -6.99 14.63
C ASP A 31 0.52 -7.04 13.18
N GLN A 32 -0.56 -7.81 12.96
CA GLN A 32 -1.19 -7.95 11.66
C GLN A 32 -1.75 -6.63 11.10
N SER A 33 -2.20 -5.71 11.97
CA SER A 33 -2.69 -4.39 11.54
C SER A 33 -1.55 -3.56 10.96
N LEU A 34 -0.35 -3.67 11.53
CA LEU A 34 0.84 -2.99 11.03
C LEU A 34 1.32 -3.60 9.72
N HIS A 35 1.26 -4.93 9.57
CA HIS A 35 1.54 -5.62 8.31
C HIS A 35 0.55 -5.25 7.20
N LEU A 36 -0.74 -5.14 7.52
CA LEU A 36 -1.76 -4.67 6.59
C LEU A 36 -1.47 -3.23 6.18
N TYR A 37 -1.23 -2.33 7.15
CA TYR A 37 -0.95 -0.93 6.86
C TYR A 37 0.30 -0.75 5.99
N TYR A 38 1.38 -1.46 6.32
CA TYR A 38 2.59 -1.48 5.52
C TYR A 38 2.32 -1.98 4.09
N SER A 39 1.56 -3.06 3.93
CA SER A 39 1.24 -3.62 2.61
C SER A 39 0.40 -2.68 1.75
N LEU A 40 -0.53 -1.95 2.37
CA LEU A 40 -1.32 -0.89 1.71
C LEU A 40 -0.42 0.25 1.20
N LEU A 41 0.50 0.72 2.03
CA LEU A 41 1.44 1.78 1.66
C LEU A 41 2.46 1.32 0.62
N ASP A 42 2.93 0.06 0.69
CA ASP A 42 3.84 -0.52 -0.30
C ASP A 42 3.18 -0.60 -1.69
N PHE A 43 1.91 -1.01 -1.75
CA PHE A 43 1.13 -0.93 -2.99
C PHE A 43 1.11 0.51 -3.54
N ARG A 44 0.79 1.48 -2.68
CA ARG A 44 0.71 2.88 -3.10
C ARG A 44 2.08 3.42 -3.57
N TYR A 45 3.16 3.05 -2.89
CA TYR A 45 4.52 3.41 -3.29
C TYR A 45 4.85 2.85 -4.67
N LYS A 46 4.63 1.53 -4.88
CA LYS A 46 4.86 0.86 -6.17
C LYS A 46 4.06 1.51 -7.30
N TYR A 47 2.81 1.86 -7.05
CA TYR A 47 1.95 2.57 -8.01
C TYR A 47 2.57 3.87 -8.52
N ILE A 48 3.22 4.63 -7.64
CA ILE A 48 3.85 5.90 -8.02
C ILE A 48 5.20 5.67 -8.72
N VAL A 49 6.01 4.74 -8.22
CA VAL A 49 7.36 4.48 -8.74
C VAL A 49 7.32 3.83 -10.12
N ASP A 50 6.41 2.89 -10.34
CA ASP A 50 6.28 2.16 -11.60
C ASP A 50 5.47 2.93 -12.66
N ASN A 51 5.42 4.27 -12.53
CA ASN A 51 4.69 5.17 -13.42
C ASN A 51 3.25 4.70 -13.75
N LEU A 52 2.50 4.27 -12.72
CA LEU A 52 1.13 3.76 -12.82
C LEU A 52 0.99 2.41 -13.56
N ASN A 53 2.09 1.73 -13.90
CA ASN A 53 2.07 0.44 -14.58
C ASN A 53 1.87 -0.71 -13.58
N ILE A 54 0.66 -0.80 -13.03
CA ILE A 54 0.33 -1.84 -12.06
C ILE A 54 -0.31 -3.06 -12.74
N SER A 55 0.21 -4.25 -12.43
CA SER A 55 -0.37 -5.53 -12.86
C SER A 55 -1.55 -5.96 -11.99
N LYS A 56 -2.36 -6.90 -12.50
CA LYS A 56 -3.50 -7.47 -11.76
C LYS A 56 -3.10 -8.03 -10.39
N GLY A 57 -1.93 -8.64 -10.25
CA GLY A 57 -1.51 -9.27 -9.00
C GLY A 57 -0.90 -8.33 -7.95
N CYS A 58 -0.74 -7.03 -8.24
CA CYS A 58 -0.07 -6.11 -7.32
C CYS A 58 -0.85 -5.85 -6.01
N PHE A 59 -2.15 -6.16 -5.98
CA PHE A 59 -2.99 -6.00 -4.79
C PHE A 59 -3.21 -7.32 -4.02
N ASP A 60 -2.82 -8.47 -4.59
CA ASP A 60 -3.12 -9.81 -4.04
C ASP A 60 -2.62 -9.98 -2.61
N LYS A 61 -1.43 -9.46 -2.28
CA LYS A 61 -0.89 -9.49 -0.92
C LYS A 61 -1.81 -8.79 0.08
N VAL A 62 -2.45 -7.69 -0.32
CA VAL A 62 -3.38 -6.97 0.57
C VAL A 62 -4.66 -7.79 0.78
N GLU A 63 -5.11 -8.53 -0.23
CA GLU A 63 -6.31 -9.38 -0.16
C GLU A 63 -6.14 -10.61 0.76
N THR A 64 -4.91 -10.95 1.19
CA THR A 64 -4.70 -12.05 2.14
C THR A 64 -4.98 -11.66 3.60
N PHE A 65 -5.13 -10.37 3.89
CA PHE A 65 -5.34 -9.89 5.26
C PHE A 65 -6.83 -9.85 5.61
N GLN A 66 -7.14 -10.08 6.90
CA GLN A 66 -8.44 -9.69 7.42
C GLN A 66 -8.51 -8.17 7.53
N ILE A 67 -9.52 -7.58 6.88
CA ILE A 67 -9.72 -6.13 6.91
C ILE A 67 -10.59 -5.81 8.13
N PRO A 68 -10.12 -4.96 9.06
CA PRO A 68 -10.93 -4.55 10.20
C PRO A 68 -12.16 -3.79 9.73
N ASN A 69 -13.26 -3.88 10.47
CA ASN A 69 -14.46 -3.07 10.25
C ASN A 69 -14.29 -1.69 10.91
N ASP A 70 -14.82 -0.66 10.25
CA ASP A 70 -14.91 0.72 10.79
C ASP A 70 -13.59 1.30 11.31
N ASN A 71 -12.53 1.22 10.49
CA ASN A 71 -11.20 1.71 10.83
C ASN A 71 -10.58 2.50 9.65
N ILE A 72 -9.61 3.37 9.92
CA ILE A 72 -8.82 4.07 8.90
C ILE A 72 -8.13 3.10 7.93
N LEU A 73 -7.77 1.90 8.39
CA LEU A 73 -7.22 0.85 7.51
C LEU A 73 -8.25 0.34 6.50
N THR A 74 -9.53 0.27 6.88
CA THR A 74 -10.65 -0.07 5.99
C THR A 74 -10.78 0.97 4.88
N TYR A 75 -10.69 2.27 5.25
CA TYR A 75 -10.68 3.36 4.28
C TYR A 75 -9.51 3.22 3.29
N TYR A 76 -8.28 3.02 3.77
CA TYR A 76 -7.12 2.85 2.89
C TYR A 76 -7.22 1.62 2.00
N TYR A 77 -7.73 0.51 2.54
CA TYR A 77 -8.00 -0.71 1.76
C TYR A 77 -8.92 -0.43 0.58
N HIS A 78 -10.11 0.13 0.81
CA HIS A 78 -11.05 0.39 -0.28
C HIS A 78 -10.54 1.45 -1.25
N PHE A 79 -9.89 2.50 -0.75
CA PHE A 79 -9.34 3.54 -1.60
C PHE A 79 -8.27 3.00 -2.55
N PHE A 80 -7.32 2.20 -2.05
CA PHE A 80 -6.27 1.63 -2.88
C PHE A 80 -6.78 0.50 -3.80
N LYS A 81 -7.77 -0.29 -3.36
CA LYS A 81 -8.45 -1.28 -4.20
C LYS A 81 -9.16 -0.63 -5.38
N ALA A 82 -9.83 0.50 -5.16
CA ALA A 82 -10.46 1.25 -6.25
C ALA A 82 -9.44 1.80 -7.27
N ILE A 83 -8.27 2.27 -6.80
CA ILE A 83 -7.16 2.69 -7.68
C ILE A 83 -6.66 1.49 -8.51
N HIS A 84 -6.42 0.34 -7.88
CA HIS A 84 -6.01 -0.88 -8.57
C HIS A 84 -7.00 -1.27 -9.66
N ALA A 85 -8.28 -1.39 -9.30
CA ALA A 85 -9.36 -1.79 -10.21
C ALA A 85 -9.48 -0.84 -11.42
N SER A 86 -9.40 0.47 -11.17
CA SER A 86 -9.43 1.49 -12.23
C SER A 86 -8.22 1.40 -13.17
N THR A 87 -7.05 1.03 -12.64
CA THR A 87 -5.80 0.95 -13.40
C THR A 87 -5.75 -0.29 -14.30
N VAL A 88 -6.20 -1.44 -13.80
CA VAL A 88 -6.17 -2.71 -14.55
C VAL A 88 -7.38 -2.91 -15.46
N GLY A 89 -8.25 -1.90 -15.56
CA GLY A 89 -9.47 -1.94 -16.38
C GLY A 89 -10.52 -2.93 -15.87
N SER A 90 -10.42 -3.39 -14.62
CA SER A 90 -11.40 -4.29 -14.01
C SER A 90 -12.51 -3.47 -13.36
N TYR A 91 -13.35 -2.85 -14.19
CA TYR A 91 -14.63 -2.30 -13.76
C TYR A 91 -15.65 -3.43 -13.68
N SER A 92 -15.59 -4.23 -12.62
CA SER A 92 -16.72 -5.12 -12.34
C SER A 92 -17.85 -4.26 -11.77
N ILE A 93 -18.84 -4.02 -12.63
CA ILE A 93 -20.19 -3.51 -12.28
C ILE A 93 -20.91 -4.57 -11.46
#